data_AF-A0A1G8SQC9-F1
#
_entry.id   AF-A0A1G8SQC9-F1
#
_cell.length_a   1.000
_cell.length_b   1.000
_cell.length_c   1.000
_cell.angle_alpha   90.00
_cell.angle_beta   90.00
_cell.angle_gamma   90.00
#
_symmetry.space_group_name_H-M   'P 1'
#
loop_
_entity.id
_entity.type
_entity.pdbx_description
1 polymer ?
#
loop_
_entity_poly.entity_id
_entity_poly.type
_entity_poly.pdbx_seq_one_letter_code
_entity_poly.pdbx_strand_id
1 'polypeptide(L)'
;MVDSESRERLLLNALVAYSDSCTRPSLTPGCPYYRVTEDGPTCGEQCRQIAEEMGFAQRPVVTENIGGLRMTGRSVPREVVARAEEFDARRHFLSDRHHPARKQSASTLLLRLRTACTNTVLGDPPGPDEESASAIWQELSDRKFPIAQAAAGGLNWTLALAAATRSASGRLRALGLLAAPPHSASVQDQWEDFAIKVVSDHEILGKRENIDVSRRRAERIRGTRVNLPSWLRDLGDSVSVIEGLLKDPLLAFIFGPTFVPRLSQWFGRLLGEGRIIRLDKVPDERVFSSLPAQDYVDEAGLWLWTRLTETNLDVWSLSSLLSEWEWVAREKDHGIPRNVLSLRTIDHDRLTSACLDALNESRSFTQTAGFDAHEFVSEAIKHLRQGDARKAADLFAGLSQLRPADAAVWNNLGFCQLAFDPSAALASLSKAAMFSIGNDQIRLANQVFALHLLRRDSDALELAKAALGAPTDSDAATMWSPGHSDMPEVLVSVTDLSAYIRDLEEHIIQHRCA
;
A
#
# COMPACT_ATOMS: atom_id res chain seq x y z
N MET A 1 25.88 -39.19 -1.75
CA MET A 1 24.80 -40.00 -2.38
C MET A 1 23.54 -39.75 -1.57
N VAL A 2 22.37 -39.65 -2.19
CA VAL A 2 21.09 -39.63 -1.44
C VAL A 2 20.85 -41.06 -0.95
N ASP A 3 20.51 -41.19 0.32
CA ASP A 3 20.17 -42.48 0.94
C ASP A 3 18.91 -43.12 0.29
N SER A 4 18.84 -44.44 0.33
CA SER A 4 17.75 -45.21 -0.29
C SER A 4 16.41 -44.97 0.41
N GLU A 5 16.40 -44.95 1.74
CA GLU A 5 15.17 -44.72 2.53
C GLU A 5 14.62 -43.31 2.25
N SER A 6 15.52 -42.32 2.22
CA SER A 6 15.22 -40.93 1.85
C SER A 6 14.63 -40.81 0.44
N ARG A 7 15.13 -41.58 -0.53
CA ARG A 7 14.62 -41.59 -1.91
C ARG A 7 13.25 -42.27 -2.02
N GLU A 8 13.07 -43.39 -1.33
CA GLU A 8 11.82 -44.14 -1.29
C GLU A 8 10.70 -43.33 -0.62
N ARG A 9 11.00 -42.68 0.51
CA ARG A 9 10.08 -41.77 1.21
C ARG A 9 9.69 -40.56 0.37
N LEU A 10 10.58 -40.06 -0.49
CA LEU A 10 10.29 -38.93 -1.39
C LEU A 10 9.40 -39.36 -2.56
N LEU A 11 9.65 -40.55 -3.15
CA LEU A 11 8.76 -41.17 -4.14
C LEU A 11 7.35 -41.45 -3.57
N LEU A 12 7.27 -41.96 -2.35
CA LEU A 12 6.02 -42.26 -1.65
C LEU A 12 5.22 -40.99 -1.34
N ASN A 13 5.87 -39.93 -0.86
CA ASN A 13 5.23 -38.62 -0.68
C ASN A 13 4.70 -38.05 -2.00
N ALA A 14 5.43 -38.19 -3.11
CA ALA A 14 4.98 -37.76 -4.43
C ALA A 14 3.77 -38.59 -4.92
N LEU A 15 3.76 -39.91 -4.70
CA LEU A 15 2.64 -40.78 -5.05
C LEU A 15 1.37 -40.44 -4.25
N VAL A 16 1.50 -40.16 -2.95
CA VAL A 16 0.39 -39.71 -2.10
C VAL A 16 -0.14 -38.36 -2.57
N ALA A 17 0.71 -37.35 -2.77
CA ALA A 17 0.28 -36.04 -3.27
C ALA A 17 -0.39 -36.11 -4.66
N TYR A 18 0.11 -36.98 -5.54
CA TYR A 18 -0.48 -37.23 -6.86
C TYR A 18 -1.84 -37.93 -6.77
N SER A 19 -2.01 -38.87 -5.82
CA SER A 19 -3.29 -39.50 -5.52
C SER A 19 -4.30 -38.51 -4.92
N ASP A 20 -3.88 -37.72 -3.93
CA ASP A 20 -4.72 -36.72 -3.26
C ASP A 20 -5.18 -35.61 -4.23
N SER A 21 -4.39 -35.32 -5.27
CA SER A 21 -4.76 -34.39 -6.36
C SER A 21 -5.78 -34.97 -7.37
N CYS A 22 -6.03 -36.28 -7.36
CA CYS A 22 -6.80 -36.99 -8.39
C CYS A 22 -8.32 -36.96 -8.09
N THR A 23 -8.95 -35.82 -8.36
CA THR A 23 -10.40 -35.63 -8.16
C THR A 23 -11.20 -35.91 -9.44
N ARG A 24 -12.33 -36.64 -9.34
CA ARG A 24 -13.29 -36.76 -10.46
C ARG A 24 -14.12 -35.46 -10.57
N PRO A 25 -14.46 -34.97 -11.77
CA PRO A 25 -14.20 -35.57 -13.09
C PRO A 25 -12.80 -35.27 -13.66
N SER A 26 -12.02 -34.40 -13.02
CA SER A 26 -10.70 -33.88 -13.43
C SER A 26 -9.54 -34.90 -13.34
N LEU A 27 -9.75 -36.12 -13.85
CA LEU A 27 -8.72 -37.16 -13.87
C LEU A 27 -7.55 -36.76 -14.78
N THR A 28 -6.34 -36.72 -14.24
CA THR A 28 -5.11 -36.33 -14.95
C THR A 28 -4.84 -37.26 -16.14
N PRO A 29 -4.89 -36.80 -17.42
CA PRO A 29 -4.76 -37.70 -18.57
C PRO A 29 -3.38 -38.35 -18.72
N GLY A 30 -2.34 -37.80 -18.07
CA GLY A 30 -1.00 -38.39 -17.97
C GLY A 30 -0.83 -39.43 -16.86
N CYS A 31 -1.90 -39.82 -16.15
CA CYS A 31 -1.83 -40.83 -15.09
C CYS A 31 -1.72 -42.25 -15.69
N PRO A 32 -0.73 -43.07 -15.27
CA PRO A 32 -0.61 -44.46 -15.75
C PRO A 32 -1.76 -45.38 -15.32
N TYR A 33 -2.62 -44.90 -14.41
CA TYR A 33 -3.82 -45.59 -13.91
C TYR A 33 -5.13 -44.99 -14.45
N TYR A 34 -5.05 -44.00 -15.35
CA TYR A 34 -6.18 -43.50 -16.13
C TYR A 34 -6.68 -44.57 -17.10
N ARG A 35 -8.00 -44.72 -17.23
CA ARG A 35 -8.64 -45.60 -18.22
C ARG A 35 -9.88 -44.91 -18.78
N VAL A 36 -10.26 -45.27 -20.01
CA VAL A 36 -11.55 -44.88 -20.58
C VAL A 36 -12.38 -46.16 -20.72
N THR A 37 -13.58 -46.13 -20.17
CA THR A 37 -14.62 -47.17 -20.28
C THR A 37 -15.78 -46.65 -21.12
N GLU A 38 -16.76 -47.50 -21.44
CA GLU A 38 -17.96 -47.08 -22.17
C GLU A 38 -18.76 -45.99 -21.39
N ASP A 39 -18.74 -46.06 -20.05
CA ASP A 39 -19.26 -45.03 -19.13
C ASP A 39 -18.36 -43.77 -19.01
N GLY A 40 -17.30 -43.65 -19.83
CA GLY A 40 -16.38 -42.51 -19.85
C GLY A 40 -15.10 -42.68 -19.02
N PRO A 41 -14.44 -41.56 -18.64
CA PRO A 41 -13.16 -41.58 -17.93
C PRO A 41 -13.24 -42.18 -16.51
N THR A 42 -12.33 -43.09 -16.19
CA THR A 42 -12.24 -43.75 -14.88
C THR A 42 -10.80 -43.91 -14.42
N CYS A 43 -10.62 -44.26 -13.15
CA CYS A 43 -9.32 -44.47 -12.52
C CYS A 43 -9.24 -45.90 -11.98
N GLY A 44 -8.12 -46.59 -12.23
CA GLY A 44 -7.87 -47.94 -11.72
C GLY A 44 -7.42 -48.00 -10.25
N GLU A 45 -7.18 -46.84 -9.63
CA GLU A 45 -6.87 -46.65 -8.20
C GLU A 45 -5.59 -47.34 -7.65
N GLN A 46 -4.76 -47.96 -8.51
CA GLN A 46 -3.54 -48.67 -8.10
C GLN A 46 -2.53 -47.79 -7.34
N CYS A 47 -2.51 -46.47 -7.58
CA CYS A 47 -1.69 -45.54 -6.79
C CYS A 47 -2.05 -45.53 -5.29
N ARG A 48 -3.31 -45.78 -4.94
CA ARG A 48 -3.76 -45.89 -3.54
C ARG A 48 -3.36 -47.24 -2.94
N GLN A 49 -3.52 -48.32 -3.71
CA GLN A 49 -3.11 -49.67 -3.30
C GLN A 49 -1.61 -49.70 -2.98
N ILE A 50 -0.76 -49.14 -3.84
CA ILE A 50 0.70 -49.06 -3.60
C ILE A 50 1.01 -48.24 -2.34
N ALA A 51 0.31 -47.12 -2.11
CA ALA A 51 0.49 -46.32 -0.89
C ALA A 51 0.03 -47.07 0.40
N GLU A 52 -0.96 -47.96 0.29
CA GLU A 52 -1.43 -48.81 1.40
C GLU A 52 -0.48 -49.99 1.67
N GLU A 53 0.02 -50.64 0.62
CA GLU A 53 1.06 -51.68 0.69
C GLU A 53 2.37 -51.13 1.28
N MET A 54 2.69 -49.86 1.00
CA MET A 54 3.80 -49.11 1.62
C MET A 54 3.45 -48.48 2.99
N GLY A 55 2.36 -48.90 3.63
CA GLY A 55 2.06 -48.64 5.04
C GLY A 55 1.28 -47.37 5.39
N PHE A 56 0.88 -46.53 4.41
CA PHE A 56 0.21 -45.24 4.68
C PHE A 56 -1.32 -45.35 4.89
N ALA A 57 -1.79 -46.50 5.38
CA ALA A 57 -3.22 -46.82 5.53
C ALA A 57 -3.97 -46.01 6.62
N GLN A 58 -3.29 -45.26 7.48
CA GLN A 58 -3.88 -44.67 8.69
C GLN A 58 -4.59 -43.31 8.53
N ARG A 59 -4.63 -42.69 7.34
CA ARG A 59 -5.42 -41.46 7.14
C ARG A 59 -6.92 -41.80 6.99
N PRO A 60 -7.82 -41.26 7.84
CA PRO A 60 -9.24 -41.58 7.79
C PRO A 60 -9.88 -41.03 6.50
N VAL A 61 -10.77 -41.82 5.90
CA VAL A 61 -11.58 -41.41 4.75
C VAL A 61 -12.80 -40.66 5.27
N VAL A 62 -12.84 -39.36 5.04
CA VAL A 62 -13.99 -38.49 5.32
C VAL A 62 -14.96 -38.58 4.15
N THR A 63 -16.26 -38.50 4.45
CA THR A 63 -17.35 -38.49 3.46
C THR A 63 -18.18 -37.24 3.66
N GLU A 64 -18.02 -36.24 2.80
CA GLU A 64 -18.80 -35.01 2.83
C GLU A 64 -19.90 -35.01 1.77
N ASN A 65 -21.05 -34.41 2.08
CA ASN A 65 -22.17 -34.26 1.14
C ASN A 65 -22.36 -32.78 0.79
N ILE A 66 -21.79 -32.33 -0.33
CA ILE A 66 -21.84 -30.95 -0.78
C ILE A 66 -22.83 -30.82 -1.94
N GLY A 67 -23.98 -30.17 -1.71
CA GLY A 67 -24.98 -29.92 -2.76
C GLY A 67 -25.58 -31.19 -3.39
N GLY A 68 -25.59 -32.32 -2.67
CA GLY A 68 -26.02 -33.63 -3.18
C GLY A 68 -24.90 -34.47 -3.82
N LEU A 69 -23.71 -33.91 -4.02
CA LEU A 69 -22.52 -34.66 -4.39
C LEU A 69 -21.85 -35.25 -3.14
N ARG A 70 -21.77 -36.57 -3.08
CA ARG A 70 -21.08 -37.32 -2.02
C ARG A 70 -19.59 -37.41 -2.36
N MET A 71 -18.77 -36.59 -1.72
CA MET A 71 -17.32 -36.57 -1.88
C MET A 71 -16.65 -37.46 -0.82
N THR A 72 -15.94 -38.49 -1.25
CA THR A 72 -15.16 -39.39 -0.38
C THR A 72 -13.66 -39.15 -0.60
N GLY A 73 -12.93 -38.76 0.45
CA GLY A 73 -11.50 -38.49 0.37
C GLY A 73 -10.80 -38.64 1.72
N ARG A 74 -9.49 -38.91 1.72
CA ARG A 74 -8.71 -38.94 2.96
C ARG A 74 -8.55 -37.53 3.52
N SER A 75 -8.62 -37.35 4.83
CA SER A 75 -8.31 -36.06 5.44
C SER A 75 -6.86 -35.70 5.18
N VAL A 76 -6.61 -34.63 4.43
CA VAL A 76 -5.28 -34.03 4.32
C VAL A 76 -5.02 -33.25 5.61
N PRO A 77 -3.92 -33.53 6.36
CA PRO A 77 -3.60 -32.75 7.55
C PRO A 77 -3.44 -31.27 7.18
N ARG A 78 -3.97 -30.35 8.01
CA ARG A 78 -3.84 -28.91 7.74
C ARG A 78 -2.37 -28.54 7.56
N GLU A 79 -1.43 -29.12 8.33
CA GLU A 79 0.03 -28.91 8.15
C GLU A 79 0.57 -29.25 6.75
N VAL A 80 0.00 -30.25 6.05
CA VAL A 80 0.50 -30.67 4.72
C VAL A 80 0.03 -29.71 3.63
N VAL A 81 -1.16 -29.11 3.80
CA VAL A 81 -1.59 -27.95 2.99
C VAL A 81 -0.85 -26.69 3.46
N ALA A 82 -0.55 -26.56 4.75
CA ALA A 82 0.17 -25.45 5.39
C ALA A 82 1.71 -25.56 5.29
N ARG A 83 2.19 -26.11 4.18
CA ARG A 83 3.28 -25.44 3.43
C ARG A 83 2.78 -24.24 2.63
N ALA A 84 1.51 -23.87 2.77
CA ALA A 84 1.02 -22.52 2.55
C ALA A 84 2.02 -21.53 3.17
N GLU A 85 2.62 -20.72 2.30
CA GLU A 85 3.50 -19.65 2.71
C GLU A 85 2.71 -18.69 3.61
N GLU A 86 3.35 -18.09 4.61
CA GLU A 86 2.67 -17.10 5.44
C GLU A 86 2.06 -16.02 4.54
N PHE A 87 0.77 -15.77 4.70
CA PHE A 87 0.08 -14.78 3.87
C PHE A 87 0.77 -13.43 4.03
N ASP A 88 1.34 -12.93 2.95
CA ASP A 88 1.92 -11.60 2.87
C ASP A 88 1.34 -10.85 1.68
N ALA A 89 0.52 -9.85 1.98
CA ALA A 89 -0.07 -8.98 0.99
C ALA A 89 0.99 -8.15 0.23
N ARG A 90 2.14 -7.85 0.87
CA ARG A 90 3.29 -7.17 0.21
C ARG A 90 3.87 -8.08 -0.88
N ARG A 91 4.20 -9.34 -0.55
CA ARG A 91 4.74 -10.33 -1.49
C ARG A 91 3.78 -10.62 -2.65
N HIS A 92 2.49 -10.85 -2.38
CA HIS A 92 1.47 -11.03 -3.42
C HIS A 92 1.41 -9.81 -4.35
N PHE A 93 1.38 -8.60 -3.80
CA PHE A 93 1.37 -7.37 -4.60
C PHE A 93 2.62 -7.24 -5.47
N LEU A 94 3.81 -7.49 -4.92
CA LEU A 94 5.07 -7.37 -5.64
C LEU A 94 5.22 -8.42 -6.75
N SER A 95 4.72 -9.64 -6.58
CA SER A 95 4.69 -10.67 -7.63
C SER A 95 3.67 -10.39 -8.73
N ASP A 96 2.46 -9.97 -8.34
CA ASP A 96 1.30 -10.00 -9.23
C ASP A 96 1.08 -8.70 -10.00
N ARG A 97 1.52 -7.54 -9.48
CA ARG A 97 1.25 -6.20 -10.06
C ARG A 97 1.58 -6.05 -11.55
N HIS A 98 2.55 -6.81 -12.04
CA HIS A 98 3.00 -6.82 -13.45
C HIS A 98 2.16 -7.71 -14.36
N HIS A 99 1.17 -8.42 -13.82
CA HIS A 99 0.20 -9.19 -14.59
C HIS A 99 -1.07 -8.37 -14.84
N PRO A 100 -1.79 -8.56 -15.97
CA PRO A 100 -3.08 -7.91 -16.20
C PRO A 100 -4.10 -8.26 -15.11
N ALA A 101 -5.04 -7.36 -14.77
CA ALA A 101 -5.97 -7.50 -13.64
C ALA A 101 -6.52 -8.93 -13.42
N ARG A 102 -7.05 -9.56 -14.48
CA ARG A 102 -7.54 -10.96 -14.57
C ARG A 102 -6.61 -12.09 -14.09
N LYS A 103 -5.33 -11.80 -13.85
CA LYS A 103 -4.33 -12.73 -13.30
C LYS A 103 -3.84 -12.37 -11.90
N GLN A 104 -4.12 -11.15 -11.42
CA GLN A 104 -3.69 -10.69 -10.11
C GLN A 104 -4.53 -11.31 -8.98
N SER A 105 -3.92 -11.58 -7.83
CA SER A 105 -4.64 -11.91 -6.60
C SER A 105 -5.60 -10.80 -6.15
N ALA A 106 -6.63 -11.16 -5.36
CA ALA A 106 -7.57 -10.19 -4.81
C ALA A 106 -6.87 -9.14 -3.93
N SER A 107 -5.89 -9.54 -3.12
CA SER A 107 -5.02 -8.65 -2.34
C SER A 107 -4.35 -7.59 -3.21
N THR A 108 -3.75 -7.99 -4.33
CA THR A 108 -3.09 -7.07 -5.27
C THR A 108 -4.07 -6.09 -5.89
N LEU A 109 -5.25 -6.56 -6.30
CA LEU A 109 -6.30 -5.70 -6.84
C LEU A 109 -6.81 -4.69 -5.80
N LEU A 110 -7.02 -5.10 -4.54
CA LEU A 110 -7.42 -4.19 -3.46
C LEU A 110 -6.33 -3.14 -3.16
N LEU A 111 -5.07 -3.54 -3.14
CA LEU A 111 -3.94 -2.64 -2.92
C LEU A 111 -3.78 -1.64 -4.09
N ARG A 112 -3.89 -2.07 -5.34
CA ARG A 112 -3.89 -1.18 -6.52
C ARG A 112 -5.13 -0.28 -6.56
N LEU A 113 -6.29 -0.77 -6.12
CA LEU A 113 -7.51 0.03 -5.97
C LEU A 113 -7.30 1.16 -4.93
N ARG A 114 -6.66 0.86 -3.79
CA ARG A 114 -6.29 1.87 -2.77
C ARG A 114 -5.45 2.97 -3.40
N THR A 115 -4.41 2.61 -4.15
CA THR A 115 -3.53 3.55 -4.85
C THR A 115 -4.31 4.39 -5.88
N ALA A 116 -5.01 3.75 -6.82
CA ALA A 116 -5.70 4.45 -7.91
C ALA A 116 -6.83 5.37 -7.40
N CYS A 117 -7.59 4.96 -6.38
CA CYS A 117 -8.57 5.81 -5.71
C CYS A 117 -7.91 7.01 -5.00
N THR A 118 -6.78 6.78 -4.32
CA THR A 118 -6.05 7.85 -3.60
C THR A 118 -5.48 8.87 -4.57
N ASN A 119 -4.83 8.43 -5.66
CA ASN A 119 -4.31 9.30 -6.71
C ASN A 119 -5.44 10.13 -7.36
N THR A 120 -6.58 9.50 -7.68
CA THR A 120 -7.78 10.18 -8.21
C THR A 120 -8.27 11.29 -7.28
N VAL A 121 -8.32 11.05 -5.96
CA VAL A 121 -8.71 12.05 -4.96
C VAL A 121 -7.66 13.17 -4.88
N LEU A 122 -6.36 12.84 -4.87
CA LEU A 122 -5.26 13.81 -4.85
C LEU A 122 -5.17 14.67 -6.13
N GLY A 123 -5.73 14.19 -7.25
CA GLY A 123 -5.67 14.86 -8.55
C GLY A 123 -4.49 14.40 -9.42
N ASP A 124 -3.72 13.41 -8.96
CA ASP A 124 -2.72 12.71 -9.76
C ASP A 124 -3.45 11.79 -10.76
N PRO A 125 -3.36 12.02 -12.07
CA PRO A 125 -3.89 11.08 -13.05
C PRO A 125 -3.10 9.76 -13.00
N PRO A 126 -3.73 8.61 -13.31
CA PRO A 126 -3.01 7.35 -13.46
C PRO A 126 -1.95 7.47 -14.56
N GLY A 127 -0.84 6.76 -14.39
CA GLY A 127 0.18 6.59 -15.43
C GLY A 127 -0.39 5.93 -16.70
N PRO A 128 0.28 6.06 -17.86
CA PRO A 128 -0.22 5.54 -19.14
C PRO A 128 -0.46 4.01 -19.12
N ASP A 129 0.30 3.28 -18.30
CA ASP A 129 0.19 1.83 -18.11
C ASP A 129 -0.61 1.42 -16.86
N GLU A 130 -1.13 2.39 -16.08
CA GLU A 130 -1.89 2.12 -14.87
C GLU A 130 -3.39 1.90 -15.16
N GLU A 131 -3.87 0.67 -14.96
CA GLU A 131 -5.31 0.36 -15.04
C GLU A 131 -6.12 1.25 -14.08
N SER A 132 -7.10 1.98 -14.62
CA SER A 132 -7.93 2.89 -13.83
C SER A 132 -8.64 2.18 -12.66
N ALA A 133 -8.91 2.93 -11.59
CA ALA A 133 -9.62 2.42 -10.40
C ALA A 133 -10.97 1.74 -10.78
N SER A 134 -11.66 2.24 -11.80
CA SER A 134 -12.92 1.66 -12.29
C SER A 134 -12.75 0.30 -12.97
N ALA A 135 -11.63 0.07 -13.67
CA ALA A 135 -11.33 -1.23 -14.27
C ALA A 135 -11.00 -2.28 -13.19
N ILE A 136 -10.23 -1.90 -12.17
CA ILE A 136 -9.90 -2.74 -11.02
C ILE A 136 -11.17 -3.09 -10.22
N TRP A 137 -12.07 -2.13 -10.04
CA TRP A 137 -13.39 -2.33 -9.41
C TRP A 137 -14.27 -3.30 -10.20
N GLN A 138 -14.29 -3.19 -11.53
CA GLN A 138 -15.07 -4.09 -12.39
C GLN A 138 -14.54 -5.53 -12.32
N GLU A 139 -13.22 -5.73 -12.44
CA GLU A 139 -12.58 -7.06 -12.30
C GLU A 139 -12.93 -7.73 -10.96
N LEU A 140 -12.89 -6.98 -9.85
CA LEU A 140 -13.30 -7.50 -8.54
C LEU A 140 -14.81 -7.84 -8.50
N SER A 141 -15.65 -7.00 -9.12
CA SER A 141 -17.10 -7.23 -9.22
C SER A 141 -17.44 -8.48 -10.05
N ASP A 142 -16.75 -8.69 -11.18
CA ASP A 142 -16.93 -9.82 -12.07
C ASP A 142 -16.54 -11.15 -11.40
N ARG A 143 -15.55 -11.12 -10.51
CA ARG A 143 -15.18 -12.24 -9.61
C ARG A 143 -16.19 -12.50 -8.48
N LYS A 144 -17.27 -11.71 -8.39
CA LYS A 144 -18.26 -11.72 -7.30
C LYS A 144 -17.65 -11.41 -5.93
N PHE A 145 -16.56 -10.65 -5.90
CA PHE A 145 -16.02 -10.10 -4.66
C PHE A 145 -16.95 -8.96 -4.19
N PRO A 146 -17.30 -8.86 -2.88
CA PRO A 146 -18.21 -7.83 -2.37
C PRO A 146 -17.48 -6.48 -2.22
N ILE A 147 -16.99 -5.94 -3.35
CA ILE A 147 -16.06 -4.81 -3.37
C ILE A 147 -16.67 -3.50 -2.85
N ALA A 148 -17.96 -3.28 -3.06
CA ALA A 148 -18.68 -2.13 -2.51
C ALA A 148 -18.57 -2.07 -0.97
N GLN A 149 -18.75 -3.22 -0.30
CA GLN A 149 -18.67 -3.34 1.15
C GLN A 149 -17.22 -3.21 1.63
N ALA A 150 -16.29 -3.98 1.03
CA ALA A 150 -14.88 -3.94 1.41
C ALA A 150 -14.27 -2.53 1.26
N ALA A 151 -14.56 -1.84 0.16
CA ALA A 151 -14.10 -0.47 -0.06
C ALA A 151 -14.78 0.53 0.87
N ALA A 152 -16.09 0.40 1.10
CA ALA A 152 -16.81 1.27 2.04
C ALA A 152 -16.21 1.21 3.46
N GLY A 153 -15.95 0.01 3.98
CA GLY A 153 -15.29 -0.17 5.28
C GLY A 153 -13.80 0.21 5.29
N GLY A 154 -13.04 -0.19 4.27
CA GLY A 154 -11.58 -0.11 4.26
C GLY A 154 -10.94 1.15 3.67
N LEU A 155 -11.56 1.80 2.67
CA LEU A 155 -10.94 2.95 1.97
C LEU A 155 -11.43 4.33 2.46
N ASN A 156 -12.61 4.41 3.09
CA ASN A 156 -13.27 5.68 3.37
C ASN A 156 -12.38 6.70 4.12
N TRP A 157 -11.56 6.23 5.07
CA TRP A 157 -10.68 7.06 5.89
C TRP A 157 -9.43 7.51 5.13
N THR A 158 -8.82 6.62 4.35
CA THR A 158 -7.67 6.93 3.49
C THR A 158 -8.04 8.02 2.47
N LEU A 159 -9.21 7.89 1.85
CA LEU A 159 -9.70 8.88 0.87
C LEU A 159 -10.10 10.20 1.55
N ALA A 160 -10.64 10.16 2.77
CA ALA A 160 -10.90 11.35 3.57
C ALA A 160 -9.61 12.13 3.91
N LEU A 161 -8.54 11.43 4.30
CA LEU A 161 -7.22 12.03 4.55
C LEU A 161 -6.54 12.55 3.27
N ALA A 162 -6.72 11.87 2.14
CA ALA A 162 -6.23 12.33 0.84
C ALA A 162 -6.95 13.61 0.39
N ALA A 163 -8.28 13.66 0.51
CA ALA A 163 -9.08 14.83 0.22
C ALA A 163 -8.75 16.01 1.15
N ALA A 164 -8.54 15.75 2.45
CA ALA A 164 -8.08 16.77 3.40
C ALA A 164 -6.67 17.28 3.05
N THR A 165 -5.74 16.39 2.71
CA THR A 165 -4.39 16.74 2.22
C THR A 165 -4.46 17.67 1.01
N ARG A 166 -5.28 17.32 0.00
CA ARG A 166 -5.47 18.14 -1.20
C ARG A 166 -6.09 19.50 -0.88
N SER A 167 -7.15 19.52 -0.07
CA SER A 167 -7.84 20.74 0.39
C SER A 167 -6.91 21.70 1.14
N ALA A 168 -5.91 21.16 1.84
CA ALA A 168 -4.90 21.93 2.57
C ALA A 168 -3.69 22.34 1.71
N SER A 169 -3.54 21.79 0.49
CA SER A 169 -2.23 21.78 -0.20
C SER A 169 -1.72 23.16 -0.62
N GLY A 170 -2.57 24.04 -1.16
CA GLY A 170 -2.18 25.43 -1.47
C GLY A 170 -1.78 26.20 -0.21
N ARG A 171 -2.57 26.10 0.85
CA ARG A 171 -2.27 26.71 2.15
C ARG A 171 -0.98 26.18 2.81
N LEU A 172 -0.71 24.88 2.73
CA LEU A 172 0.53 24.28 3.25
C LEU A 172 1.77 24.73 2.47
N ARG A 173 1.68 24.84 1.13
CA ARG A 173 2.74 25.46 0.30
C ARG A 173 2.98 26.92 0.69
N ALA A 174 1.92 27.68 0.95
CA ALA A 174 2.02 29.08 1.39
C ALA A 174 2.66 29.26 2.78
N LEU A 175 2.75 28.18 3.58
CA LEU A 175 3.48 28.12 4.84
C LEU A 175 4.89 27.51 4.71
N GLY A 176 5.31 27.12 3.51
CA GLY A 176 6.60 26.44 3.27
C GLY A 176 6.65 24.97 3.71
N LEU A 177 5.51 24.37 4.06
CA LEU A 177 5.41 22.98 4.56
C LEU A 177 5.24 21.93 3.44
N LEU A 178 5.05 22.38 2.20
CA LEU A 178 5.06 21.56 0.98
C LEU A 178 5.83 22.33 -0.10
N ALA A 179 6.60 21.63 -0.94
CA ALA A 179 7.21 22.24 -2.11
C ALA A 179 6.17 22.72 -3.15
N ALA A 180 6.53 23.75 -3.90
CA ALA A 180 5.76 24.16 -5.08
C ALA A 180 5.85 23.06 -6.16
N PRO A 181 4.75 22.71 -6.87
CA PRO A 181 4.82 21.75 -7.97
C PRO A 181 5.66 22.33 -9.12
N PRO A 182 6.52 21.53 -9.79
CA PRO A 182 7.45 22.05 -10.80
C PRO A 182 6.77 22.69 -12.02
N HIS A 183 5.51 22.33 -12.29
CA HIS A 183 4.78 22.74 -13.51
C HIS A 183 3.32 23.19 -13.24
N SER A 184 2.97 23.63 -12.03
CA SER A 184 1.61 24.15 -11.77
C SER A 184 1.43 25.59 -12.27
N ALA A 185 0.76 25.75 -13.41
CA ALA A 185 -0.06 26.93 -13.63
C ALA A 185 -1.15 27.01 -12.53
N SER A 186 -1.65 28.21 -12.24
CA SER A 186 -2.63 28.48 -11.18
C SER A 186 -4.05 27.97 -11.52
N VAL A 187 -4.19 26.65 -11.66
CA VAL A 187 -5.49 25.98 -11.74
C VAL A 187 -6.07 25.93 -10.33
N GLN A 188 -7.16 26.65 -10.12
CA GLN A 188 -7.88 26.73 -8.85
C GLN A 188 -8.44 25.34 -8.49
N ASP A 189 -8.05 24.78 -7.34
CA ASP A 189 -8.48 23.44 -6.96
C ASP A 189 -9.84 23.47 -6.26
N GLN A 190 -10.81 22.77 -6.84
CA GLN A 190 -12.15 22.58 -6.31
C GLN A 190 -12.18 22.14 -4.82
N TRP A 191 -11.17 21.39 -4.34
CA TRP A 191 -11.10 20.91 -2.96
C TRP A 191 -10.66 22.01 -1.98
N GLU A 192 -9.74 22.89 -2.39
CA GLU A 192 -9.34 24.06 -1.60
C GLU A 192 -10.48 25.09 -1.57
N ASP A 193 -11.11 25.37 -2.71
CA ASP A 193 -12.34 26.18 -2.83
C ASP A 193 -13.46 25.66 -1.91
N PHE A 194 -13.73 24.36 -1.96
CA PHE A 194 -14.75 23.70 -1.15
C PHE A 194 -14.47 23.86 0.35
N ALA A 195 -13.24 23.62 0.79
CA ALA A 195 -12.86 23.80 2.19
C ALA A 195 -13.00 25.26 2.63
N ILE A 196 -12.57 26.23 1.82
CA ILE A 196 -12.69 27.67 2.09
C ILE A 196 -14.16 28.09 2.26
N LYS A 197 -15.05 27.64 1.38
CA LYS A 197 -16.50 27.93 1.49
C LYS A 197 -17.13 27.30 2.73
N VAL A 198 -16.85 26.02 2.99
CA VAL A 198 -17.40 25.31 4.16
C VAL A 198 -16.90 25.91 5.47
N VAL A 199 -15.65 26.39 5.53
CA VAL A 199 -15.14 27.21 6.65
C VAL A 199 -15.89 28.53 6.77
N SER A 200 -16.11 29.23 5.65
CA SER A 200 -16.81 30.53 5.63
C SER A 200 -18.24 30.41 6.15
N ASP A 201 -18.98 29.39 5.71
CA ASP A 201 -20.34 29.11 6.20
C ASP A 201 -20.33 28.68 7.69
N HIS A 202 -19.35 27.87 8.12
CA HIS A 202 -19.18 27.55 9.53
C HIS A 202 -18.84 28.77 10.40
N GLU A 203 -18.06 29.74 9.89
CA GLU A 203 -17.81 31.00 10.58
C GLU A 203 -19.07 31.88 10.62
N ILE A 204 -19.88 31.93 9.56
CA ILE A 204 -21.14 32.69 9.53
C ILE A 204 -22.15 32.11 10.53
N LEU A 205 -22.22 30.78 10.64
CA LEU A 205 -22.99 30.09 11.68
C LEU A 205 -22.42 30.34 13.08
N GLY A 206 -21.10 30.19 13.25
CA GLY A 206 -20.40 30.42 14.52
C GLY A 206 -20.47 31.87 15.03
N LYS A 207 -20.54 32.86 14.14
CA LYS A 207 -20.74 34.28 14.50
C LYS A 207 -22.13 34.57 15.08
N ARG A 208 -23.07 33.61 15.04
CA ARG A 208 -24.32 33.67 15.82
C ARG A 208 -24.20 33.08 17.24
N GLU A 209 -23.16 32.30 17.52
CA GLU A 209 -22.88 31.69 18.83
C GLU A 209 -21.62 32.30 19.46
N ASN A 210 -21.76 33.53 19.99
CA ASN A 210 -20.82 34.26 20.86
C ASN A 210 -19.30 33.94 20.72
N ILE A 211 -18.53 34.93 20.25
CA ILE A 211 -17.07 34.89 19.99
C ILE A 211 -16.23 34.18 21.08
N ASP A 212 -16.63 34.28 22.35
CA ASP A 212 -15.98 33.61 23.49
C ASP A 212 -15.99 32.06 23.39
N VAL A 213 -16.98 31.47 22.71
CA VAL A 213 -17.04 30.03 22.40
C VAL A 213 -15.90 29.63 21.46
N SER A 214 -15.64 30.40 20.40
CA SER A 214 -14.58 30.10 19.43
C SER A 214 -13.19 30.12 20.07
N ARG A 215 -12.94 31.03 21.01
CA ARG A 215 -11.70 31.05 21.80
C ARG A 215 -11.57 29.81 22.69
N ARG A 216 -12.61 29.46 23.46
CA ARG A 216 -12.65 28.24 24.28
C ARG A 216 -12.56 26.96 23.42
N ARG A 217 -12.98 27.02 22.15
CA ARG A 217 -12.86 25.92 21.16
C ARG A 217 -11.43 25.75 20.68
N ALA A 218 -10.70 26.83 20.41
CA ALA A 218 -9.26 26.79 20.11
C ALA A 218 -8.43 26.33 21.33
N GLU A 219 -8.82 26.71 22.54
CA GLU A 219 -8.20 26.22 23.78
C GLU A 219 -8.50 24.71 24.00
N ARG A 220 -9.73 24.25 23.71
CA ARG A 220 -10.11 22.82 23.74
C ARG A 220 -9.43 21.99 22.64
N ILE A 221 -9.08 22.59 21.50
CA ILE A 221 -8.36 21.92 20.40
C ILE A 221 -6.99 21.39 20.85
N ARG A 222 -6.34 22.00 21.85
CA ARG A 222 -5.08 21.50 22.45
C ARG A 222 -5.20 20.12 23.13
N GLY A 223 -6.41 19.65 23.42
CA GLY A 223 -6.69 18.31 23.91
C GLY A 223 -7.56 17.47 22.96
N THR A 224 -7.71 17.89 21.70
CA THR A 224 -8.58 17.25 20.71
C THR A 224 -7.74 16.42 19.72
N ARG A 225 -8.22 15.24 19.32
CA ARG A 225 -7.58 14.44 18.26
C ARG A 225 -7.54 15.24 16.95
N VAL A 226 -6.33 15.48 16.44
CA VAL A 226 -6.09 16.10 15.13
C VAL A 226 -5.91 14.99 14.09
N ASN A 227 -6.69 15.03 13.02
CA ASN A 227 -6.75 13.99 12.00
C ASN A 227 -5.69 14.23 10.91
N LEU A 228 -4.42 14.27 11.33
CA LEU A 228 -3.29 14.42 10.42
C LEU A 228 -3.03 13.11 9.65
N PRO A 229 -2.66 13.17 8.35
CA PRO A 229 -1.98 12.07 7.66
C PRO A 229 -0.70 11.63 8.39
N SER A 230 -0.20 10.41 8.13
CA SER A 230 1.06 9.94 8.71
C SER A 230 2.22 10.85 8.33
N TRP A 231 2.44 11.09 7.03
CA TRP A 231 3.52 11.93 6.53
C TRP A 231 3.55 13.31 7.20
N LEU A 232 2.39 13.92 7.50
CA LEU A 232 2.28 15.22 8.16
C LEU A 232 2.52 15.17 9.70
N ARG A 233 2.48 13.99 10.32
CA ARG A 233 3.05 13.75 11.67
C ARG A 233 4.55 13.48 11.60
N ASP A 234 5.00 12.84 10.54
CA ASP A 234 6.40 12.50 10.28
C ASP A 234 7.21 13.77 9.88
N LEU A 235 6.54 14.86 9.49
CA LEU A 235 7.12 16.20 9.29
C LEU A 235 7.51 16.90 10.62
N GLY A 236 8.41 16.27 11.38
CA GLY A 236 9.27 16.94 12.38
C GLY A 236 8.74 16.96 13.82
N ASP A 237 9.51 17.61 14.70
CA ASP A 237 9.34 17.55 16.16
C ASP A 237 7.96 18.11 16.59
N SER A 238 7.04 17.18 16.84
CA SER A 238 5.64 17.32 16.42
C SER A 238 4.87 18.50 17.00
N VAL A 239 5.20 18.94 18.22
CA VAL A 239 4.45 19.99 18.93
C VAL A 239 4.53 21.32 18.18
N SER A 240 5.68 21.69 17.64
CA SER A 240 5.90 23.02 17.04
C SER A 240 5.18 23.20 15.71
N VAL A 241 5.25 22.20 14.83
CA VAL A 241 4.58 22.17 13.52
C VAL A 241 3.07 22.06 13.70
N ILE A 242 2.60 21.18 14.59
CA ILE A 242 1.16 21.04 14.88
C ILE A 242 0.60 22.32 15.51
N GLU A 243 1.32 22.98 16.42
CA GLU A 243 0.93 24.31 16.90
C GLU A 243 0.89 25.36 15.78
N GLY A 244 1.77 25.27 14.78
CA GLY A 244 1.75 26.13 13.58
C GLY A 244 0.50 25.90 12.74
N LEU A 245 0.21 24.64 12.39
CA LEU A 245 -0.99 24.22 11.65
C LEU A 245 -2.28 24.65 12.35
N LEU A 246 -2.36 24.49 13.68
CA LEU A 246 -3.55 24.82 14.47
C LEU A 246 -3.74 26.33 14.73
N LYS A 247 -2.76 27.18 14.37
CA LYS A 247 -2.92 28.65 14.36
C LYS A 247 -3.60 29.15 13.07
N ASP A 248 -3.64 28.33 12.02
CA ASP A 248 -4.34 28.66 10.79
C ASP A 248 -5.81 28.17 10.82
N PRO A 249 -6.83 29.05 10.64
CA PRO A 249 -8.23 28.64 10.76
C PRO A 249 -8.68 27.58 9.74
N LEU A 250 -8.12 27.59 8.52
CA LEU A 250 -8.48 26.65 7.46
C LEU A 250 -7.88 25.28 7.75
N LEU A 251 -6.60 25.22 8.11
CA LEU A 251 -5.91 23.96 8.44
C LEU A 251 -6.45 23.35 9.76
N ALA A 252 -6.73 24.17 10.77
CA ALA A 252 -7.36 23.73 12.02
C ALA A 252 -8.78 23.17 11.83
N PHE A 253 -9.50 23.63 10.80
CA PHE A 253 -10.78 23.03 10.40
C PHE A 253 -10.60 21.73 9.62
N ILE A 254 -9.75 21.73 8.57
CA ILE A 254 -9.51 20.58 7.68
C ILE A 254 -9.00 19.36 8.45
N PHE A 255 -8.03 19.53 9.35
CA PHE A 255 -7.50 18.45 10.18
C PHE A 255 -8.21 18.33 11.53
N GLY A 256 -9.27 19.11 11.76
CA GLY A 256 -10.07 19.08 12.98
C GLY A 256 -10.96 17.84 13.12
N PRO A 257 -11.70 17.72 14.24
CA PRO A 257 -12.52 16.55 14.59
C PRO A 257 -13.85 16.47 13.82
N THR A 258 -14.00 17.19 12.69
CA THR A 258 -15.28 17.24 11.95
C THR A 258 -15.13 17.08 10.44
N PHE A 259 -14.07 17.59 9.83
CA PHE A 259 -13.93 17.58 8.37
C PHE A 259 -13.58 16.18 7.84
N VAL A 260 -12.50 15.55 8.34
CA VAL A 260 -12.12 14.18 7.96
C VAL A 260 -13.21 13.14 8.27
N PRO A 261 -13.85 13.11 9.46
CA PRO A 261 -14.96 12.19 9.73
C PRO A 261 -16.16 12.36 8.78
N ARG A 262 -16.50 13.59 8.39
CA ARG A 262 -17.56 13.86 7.40
C ARG A 262 -17.18 13.42 5.98
N LEU A 263 -15.93 13.60 5.58
CA LEU A 263 -15.43 13.06 4.32
C LEU A 263 -15.43 11.52 4.34
N SER A 264 -15.08 10.90 5.45
CA SER A 264 -15.19 9.45 5.66
C SER A 264 -16.65 8.97 5.51
N GLN A 265 -17.61 9.65 6.14
CA GLN A 265 -19.05 9.41 5.95
C GLN A 265 -19.52 9.58 4.51
N TRP A 266 -18.94 10.52 3.76
CA TRP A 266 -19.26 10.73 2.35
C TRP A 266 -18.68 9.62 1.46
N PHE A 267 -17.38 9.33 1.57
CA PHE A 267 -16.70 8.30 0.80
C PHE A 267 -17.24 6.90 1.09
N GLY A 268 -17.51 6.54 2.35
CA GLY A 268 -18.06 5.24 2.72
C GLY A 268 -19.42 4.97 2.06
N ARG A 269 -20.31 5.98 2.04
CA ARG A 269 -21.60 5.90 1.33
C ARG A 269 -21.40 5.81 -0.18
N LEU A 270 -20.52 6.63 -0.76
CA LEU A 270 -20.25 6.66 -2.20
C LEU A 270 -19.69 5.31 -2.71
N LEU A 271 -18.81 4.68 -1.94
CA LEU A 271 -18.22 3.37 -2.24
C LEU A 271 -19.23 2.23 -2.03
N GLY A 272 -20.05 2.29 -0.98
CA GLY A 272 -21.14 1.34 -0.74
C GLY A 272 -22.21 1.37 -1.84
N GLU A 273 -22.44 2.52 -2.47
CA GLU A 273 -23.26 2.68 -3.68
C GLU A 273 -22.54 2.29 -4.99
N GLY A 274 -21.26 1.89 -4.93
CA GLY A 274 -20.44 1.53 -6.09
C GLY A 274 -20.00 2.69 -6.99
N ARG A 275 -20.12 3.94 -6.53
CA ARG A 275 -19.96 5.16 -7.34
C ARG A 275 -18.52 5.66 -7.45
N ILE A 276 -17.59 4.74 -7.68
CA ILE A 276 -16.14 5.02 -7.78
C ILE A 276 -15.77 6.11 -8.81
N ILE A 277 -16.54 6.22 -9.90
CA ILE A 277 -16.36 7.24 -10.95
C ILE A 277 -16.57 8.70 -10.49
N ARG A 278 -16.85 8.95 -9.20
CA ARG A 278 -17.08 10.28 -8.62
C ARG A 278 -16.04 10.71 -7.57
N LEU A 279 -14.98 9.92 -7.36
CA LEU A 279 -13.93 10.21 -6.38
C LEU A 279 -13.16 11.51 -6.65
N ASP A 280 -13.19 12.01 -7.89
CA ASP A 280 -12.55 13.27 -8.27
C ASP A 280 -13.36 14.52 -7.87
N LYS A 281 -14.63 14.38 -7.45
CA LYS A 281 -15.52 15.51 -7.13
C LYS A 281 -15.57 15.81 -5.64
N VAL A 282 -15.78 17.08 -5.31
CA VAL A 282 -16.22 17.49 -3.97
C VAL A 282 -17.69 17.13 -3.72
N PRO A 283 -18.10 16.89 -2.46
CA PRO A 283 -19.51 16.82 -2.10
C PRO A 283 -20.20 18.19 -2.22
N ASP A 284 -21.53 18.19 -2.31
CA ASP A 284 -22.33 19.41 -2.13
C ASP A 284 -22.16 19.95 -0.69
N GLU A 285 -22.04 21.27 -0.56
CA GLU A 285 -21.72 21.97 0.69
C GLU A 285 -22.79 21.75 1.78
N ARG A 286 -24.08 21.60 1.39
CA ARG A 286 -25.20 21.31 2.31
C ARG A 286 -25.26 19.83 2.66
N VAL A 287 -25.04 18.95 1.69
CA VAL A 287 -24.92 17.50 1.92
C VAL A 287 -23.80 17.24 2.92
N PHE A 288 -22.60 17.77 2.69
CA PHE A 288 -21.47 17.67 3.61
C PHE A 288 -21.80 18.22 5.01
N SER A 289 -22.42 19.40 5.08
CA SER A 289 -22.80 20.03 6.34
C SER A 289 -23.88 19.26 7.11
N SER A 290 -24.65 18.39 6.45
CA SER A 290 -25.64 17.49 7.07
C SER A 290 -25.05 16.16 7.57
N LEU A 291 -23.82 15.79 7.18
CA LEU A 291 -23.20 14.54 7.61
C LEU A 291 -22.81 14.59 9.10
N PRO A 292 -22.90 13.47 9.83
CA PRO A 292 -22.46 13.41 11.21
C PRO A 292 -20.94 13.57 11.29
N ALA A 293 -20.45 14.23 12.33
CA ALA A 293 -19.02 14.37 12.61
C ALA A 293 -18.49 13.13 13.37
N GLN A 294 -18.67 11.97 12.76
CA GLN A 294 -18.22 10.66 13.26
C GLN A 294 -17.81 9.81 12.05
N ASP A 295 -16.87 8.89 12.24
CA ASP A 295 -16.29 8.12 11.15
C ASP A 295 -17.34 7.16 10.52
N TYR A 296 -17.10 6.73 9.28
CA TYR A 296 -17.90 5.70 8.64
C TYR A 296 -17.50 4.31 9.15
N VAL A 297 -18.49 3.55 9.64
CA VAL A 297 -18.27 2.23 10.24
C VAL A 297 -19.05 1.18 9.45
N ASP A 298 -18.31 0.28 8.82
CA ASP A 298 -18.76 -1.03 8.33
C ASP A 298 -17.70 -2.04 8.77
N GLU A 299 -17.95 -2.71 9.89
CA GLU A 299 -16.96 -3.58 10.52
C GLU A 299 -16.67 -4.83 9.67
N ALA A 300 -17.66 -5.35 8.95
CA ALA A 300 -17.48 -6.50 8.06
C ALA A 300 -16.73 -6.11 6.78
N GLY A 301 -17.00 -4.92 6.24
CA GLY A 301 -16.22 -4.34 5.14
C GLY A 301 -14.77 -4.05 5.53
N LEU A 302 -14.55 -3.47 6.71
CA LEU A 302 -13.21 -3.19 7.26
C LEU A 302 -12.44 -4.47 7.56
N TRP A 303 -13.09 -5.47 8.16
CA TRP A 303 -12.51 -6.80 8.40
C TRP A 303 -12.05 -7.44 7.10
N LEU A 304 -12.95 -7.58 6.11
CA LEU A 304 -12.64 -8.17 4.80
C LEU A 304 -11.51 -7.42 4.08
N TRP A 305 -11.50 -6.08 4.16
CA TRP A 305 -10.43 -5.28 3.59
C TRP A 305 -9.09 -5.59 4.26
N THR A 306 -9.01 -5.40 5.58
CA THR A 306 -7.80 -5.60 6.39
C THR A 306 -7.24 -7.01 6.23
N ARG A 307 -8.14 -8.01 6.20
CA ARG A 307 -7.85 -9.42 5.97
C ARG A 307 -7.06 -9.70 4.70
N LEU A 308 -7.24 -8.89 3.65
CA LEU A 308 -6.63 -9.11 2.35
C LEU A 308 -5.59 -8.04 1.96
N THR A 309 -5.48 -6.90 2.68
CA THR A 309 -4.43 -5.91 2.44
C THR A 309 -3.31 -5.87 3.48
N GLU A 310 -3.55 -6.35 4.71
CA GLU A 310 -2.58 -6.21 5.81
C GLU A 310 -2.02 -7.58 6.27
N THR A 311 -0.71 -7.73 6.17
CA THR A 311 0.04 -8.97 6.47
C THR A 311 -0.02 -9.33 7.96
N ASN A 312 0.43 -8.43 8.82
CA ASN A 312 0.53 -8.67 10.26
C ASN A 312 -0.84 -8.49 10.96
N LEU A 313 -1.02 -9.12 12.13
CA LEU A 313 -2.26 -9.04 12.92
C LEU A 313 -2.26 -7.91 13.97
N ASP A 314 -1.10 -7.38 14.34
CA ASP A 314 -0.93 -6.29 15.33
C ASP A 314 -1.48 -4.93 14.85
N VAL A 315 -1.67 -4.78 13.53
CA VAL A 315 -2.29 -3.61 12.90
C VAL A 315 -3.80 -3.74 12.66
N TRP A 316 -4.42 -4.87 13.03
CA TRP A 316 -5.85 -5.07 12.83
C TRP A 316 -6.66 -4.43 13.95
N SER A 317 -7.80 -3.80 13.61
CA SER A 317 -8.73 -3.34 14.64
C SER A 317 -9.23 -4.52 15.48
N LEU A 318 -9.50 -4.28 16.76
CA LEU A 318 -10.07 -5.31 17.65
C LEU A 318 -11.36 -5.91 17.07
N SER A 319 -12.20 -5.11 16.39
CA SER A 319 -13.37 -5.60 15.66
C SER A 319 -13.01 -6.57 14.53
N SER A 320 -11.97 -6.28 13.73
CA SER A 320 -11.50 -7.17 12.67
C SER A 320 -10.89 -8.47 13.20
N LEU A 321 -10.15 -8.40 14.32
CA LEU A 321 -9.59 -9.58 15.00
C LEU A 321 -10.71 -10.47 15.56
N LEU A 322 -11.72 -9.88 16.19
CA LEU A 322 -12.87 -10.61 16.70
C LEU A 322 -13.73 -11.22 15.58
N SER A 323 -13.93 -10.53 14.45
CA SER A 323 -14.61 -11.09 13.28
C SER A 323 -13.84 -12.26 12.66
N GLU A 324 -12.52 -12.18 12.55
CA GLU A 324 -11.70 -13.32 12.10
C GLU A 324 -11.77 -14.48 13.09
N TRP A 325 -11.76 -14.21 14.39
CA TRP A 325 -11.88 -15.26 15.40
C TRP A 325 -13.27 -15.91 15.36
N GLU A 326 -14.34 -15.14 15.16
CA GLU A 326 -15.70 -15.66 14.92
C GLU A 326 -15.77 -16.51 13.64
N TRP A 327 -15.05 -16.14 12.58
CA TRP A 327 -14.93 -16.96 11.36
C TRP A 327 -14.16 -18.27 11.63
N VAL A 328 -12.94 -18.18 12.17
CA VAL A 328 -12.04 -19.34 12.37
C VAL A 328 -12.57 -20.32 13.42
N ALA A 329 -13.23 -19.84 14.48
CA ALA A 329 -13.71 -20.66 15.60
C ALA A 329 -15.20 -21.05 15.52
N ARG A 330 -16.03 -20.35 14.72
CA ARG A 330 -17.49 -20.55 14.67
C ARG A 330 -18.08 -20.59 13.25
N GLU A 331 -17.26 -20.53 12.21
CA GLU A 331 -17.65 -20.39 10.80
C GLU A 331 -18.65 -19.25 10.49
N LYS A 332 -18.66 -18.19 11.31
CA LYS A 332 -19.45 -16.99 11.06
C LYS A 332 -18.85 -16.21 9.92
N ASP A 333 -19.59 -16.07 8.83
CA ASP A 333 -19.12 -15.40 7.61
C ASP A 333 -19.41 -13.89 7.57
N HIS A 334 -20.23 -13.38 8.51
CA HIS A 334 -20.69 -11.98 8.56
C HIS A 334 -21.30 -11.48 7.23
N GLY A 335 -21.86 -12.37 6.40
CA GLY A 335 -22.40 -12.09 5.07
C GLY A 335 -21.36 -12.07 3.94
N ILE A 336 -20.08 -12.30 4.24
CA ILE A 336 -19.00 -12.36 3.25
C ILE A 336 -18.98 -13.75 2.58
N PRO A 337 -18.90 -13.87 1.25
CA PRO A 337 -18.91 -15.18 0.60
C PRO A 337 -17.74 -16.08 1.05
N ARG A 338 -18.04 -17.34 1.44
CA ARG A 338 -17.03 -18.29 1.94
C ARG A 338 -15.84 -18.51 1.00
N ASN A 339 -16.03 -18.40 -0.33
CA ASN A 339 -14.96 -18.49 -1.33
C ASN A 339 -14.00 -17.29 -1.32
N VAL A 340 -14.40 -16.15 -0.73
CA VAL A 340 -13.55 -14.98 -0.47
C VAL A 340 -12.84 -15.16 0.87
N LEU A 341 -13.53 -15.69 1.89
CA LEU A 341 -12.91 -16.03 3.18
C LEU A 341 -11.86 -17.15 3.06
N SER A 342 -11.98 -18.06 2.09
CA SER A 342 -10.94 -19.06 1.81
C SER A 342 -9.67 -18.52 1.12
N LEU A 343 -9.61 -17.24 0.73
CA LEU A 343 -8.42 -16.65 0.08
C LEU A 343 -7.22 -16.46 1.02
N ARG A 344 -7.43 -16.56 2.32
CA ARG A 344 -6.40 -16.52 3.36
C ARG A 344 -6.79 -17.47 4.49
N THR A 345 -5.83 -18.23 4.98
CA THR A 345 -5.95 -19.00 6.23
C THR A 345 -5.07 -18.35 7.29
N ILE A 346 -5.57 -18.27 8.53
CA ILE A 346 -4.85 -17.72 9.67
C ILE A 346 -4.81 -18.78 10.76
N ASP A 347 -3.66 -18.92 11.41
CA ASP A 347 -3.50 -19.84 12.52
C ASP A 347 -4.32 -19.40 13.75
N HIS A 348 -4.94 -20.36 14.43
CA HIS A 348 -5.88 -20.08 15.52
C HIS A 348 -5.18 -19.57 16.78
N ASP A 349 -3.98 -20.08 17.09
CA ASP A 349 -3.24 -19.69 18.30
C ASP A 349 -2.65 -18.30 18.13
N ARG A 350 -2.04 -17.99 16.96
CA ARG A 350 -1.58 -16.63 16.62
C ARG A 350 -2.71 -15.60 16.62
N LEU A 351 -3.87 -15.97 16.09
CA LEU A 351 -5.04 -15.09 16.10
C LEU A 351 -5.57 -14.86 17.52
N THR A 352 -5.61 -15.91 18.34
CA THR A 352 -6.06 -15.81 19.74
C THR A 352 -5.11 -14.96 20.58
N SER A 353 -3.80 -15.10 20.39
CA SER A 353 -2.81 -14.19 21.00
C SER A 353 -3.02 -12.74 20.57
N ALA A 354 -3.15 -12.46 19.27
CA ALA A 354 -3.40 -11.11 18.76
C ALA A 354 -4.70 -10.49 19.33
N CYS A 355 -5.77 -11.28 19.46
CA CYS A 355 -7.00 -10.86 20.15
C CYS A 355 -6.77 -10.50 21.62
N LEU A 356 -5.97 -11.29 22.35
CA LEU A 356 -5.68 -11.04 23.77
C LEU A 356 -4.78 -9.81 23.96
N ASP A 357 -3.75 -9.64 23.12
CA ASP A 357 -2.87 -8.48 23.14
C ASP A 357 -3.68 -7.20 22.87
N ALA A 358 -4.51 -7.19 21.81
CA ALA A 358 -5.39 -6.07 21.46
C ALA A 358 -6.51 -5.78 22.49
N LEU A 359 -6.82 -6.72 23.39
CA LEU A 359 -7.74 -6.50 24.53
C LEU A 359 -7.03 -5.93 25.77
N ASN A 360 -5.76 -6.29 25.99
CA ASN A 360 -4.96 -5.79 27.11
C ASN A 360 -4.42 -4.38 26.84
N GLU A 361 -4.15 -4.04 25.57
CA GLU A 361 -3.58 -2.77 25.18
C GLU A 361 -4.62 -1.66 25.00
N SER A 362 -4.51 -0.59 25.79
CA SER A 362 -5.26 0.66 25.58
C SER A 362 -4.75 1.48 24.37
N ARG A 363 -4.49 0.82 23.22
CA ARG A 363 -3.92 1.45 22.02
C ARG A 363 -4.92 2.40 21.38
N SER A 364 -4.58 3.69 21.34
CA SER A 364 -5.16 4.61 20.37
C SER A 364 -4.66 4.21 18.99
N PHE A 365 -5.56 3.83 18.08
CA PHE A 365 -5.22 3.27 16.77
C PHE A 365 -4.66 4.33 15.79
N THR A 366 -3.40 4.73 15.98
CA THR A 366 -2.63 5.45 14.98
C THR A 366 -2.17 4.47 13.90
N GLN A 367 -2.93 4.39 12.81
CA GLN A 367 -2.52 3.66 11.60
C GLN A 367 -1.17 4.18 11.09
N THR A 368 -0.09 3.42 11.34
CA THR A 368 1.06 3.16 10.44
C THR A 368 2.08 2.24 11.12
N ALA A 369 1.90 0.90 11.07
CA ALA A 369 3.05 -0.01 11.01
C ALA A 369 3.39 -0.25 9.52
N GLY A 370 3.68 0.85 8.83
CA GLY A 370 3.97 0.87 7.40
C GLY A 370 5.40 0.40 7.13
N PHE A 371 5.58 -0.38 6.07
CA PHE A 371 6.87 -0.89 5.61
C PHE A 371 7.83 0.28 5.35
N ASP A 372 8.98 0.26 6.01
CA ASP A 372 9.96 1.35 5.95
C ASP A 372 10.79 1.23 4.67
N ALA A 373 11.01 2.35 3.96
CA ALA A 373 11.88 2.38 2.80
C ALA A 373 13.28 1.84 3.10
N HIS A 374 13.80 2.10 4.31
CA HIS A 374 15.13 1.68 4.74
C HIS A 374 15.30 0.14 4.79
N GLU A 375 14.22 -0.62 5.03
CA GLU A 375 14.24 -2.10 4.98
C GLU A 375 14.71 -2.63 3.60
N PHE A 376 14.40 -1.91 2.53
CA PHE A 376 14.60 -2.35 1.14
C PHE A 376 15.90 -1.80 0.49
N VAL A 377 16.50 -0.76 1.08
CA VAL A 377 17.72 -0.10 0.55
C VAL A 377 18.87 -1.10 0.35
N SER A 378 19.06 -2.04 1.28
CA SER A 378 20.15 -3.03 1.20
C SER A 378 20.01 -3.98 -0.01
N GLU A 379 18.80 -4.46 -0.30
CA GLU A 379 18.54 -5.36 -1.42
C GLU A 379 18.53 -4.59 -2.76
N ALA A 380 18.03 -3.36 -2.77
CA ALA A 380 18.11 -2.49 -3.94
C ALA A 380 19.57 -2.16 -4.33
N ILE A 381 20.43 -1.79 -3.37
CA ILE A 381 21.87 -1.57 -3.61
C ILE A 381 22.54 -2.86 -4.13
N LYS A 382 22.15 -4.03 -3.63
CA LYS A 382 22.62 -5.33 -4.13
C LYS A 382 22.22 -5.58 -5.58
N HIS A 383 20.98 -5.29 -5.97
CA HIS A 383 20.56 -5.34 -7.38
C HIS A 383 21.29 -4.32 -8.26
N LEU A 384 21.47 -3.07 -7.81
CA LEU A 384 22.22 -2.07 -8.56
C LEU A 384 23.67 -2.51 -8.81
N ARG A 385 24.35 -3.06 -7.80
CA ARG A 385 25.70 -3.65 -7.90
C ARG A 385 25.77 -4.89 -8.80
N GLN A 386 24.64 -5.50 -9.12
CA GLN A 386 24.51 -6.62 -10.08
C GLN A 386 24.18 -6.13 -11.50
N GLY A 387 24.04 -4.82 -11.74
CA GLY A 387 23.55 -4.25 -13.01
C GLY A 387 22.02 -4.34 -13.18
N ASP A 388 21.31 -4.90 -12.20
CA ASP A 388 19.87 -5.16 -12.20
C ASP A 388 19.05 -3.91 -11.81
N ALA A 389 19.44 -2.73 -12.31
CA ALA A 389 18.89 -1.44 -11.85
C ALA A 389 17.38 -1.31 -12.03
N ARG A 390 16.81 -1.94 -13.05
CA ARG A 390 15.35 -2.01 -13.24
C ARG A 390 14.64 -2.78 -12.12
N LYS A 391 15.27 -3.82 -11.52
CA LYS A 391 14.72 -4.54 -10.35
C LYS A 391 14.80 -3.69 -9.08
N ALA A 392 15.92 -2.98 -8.88
CA ALA A 392 16.08 -2.05 -7.76
C ALA A 392 15.03 -0.93 -7.79
N ALA A 393 14.81 -0.32 -8.96
CA ALA A 393 13.73 0.64 -9.16
C ALA A 393 12.34 0.00 -8.98
N ASP A 394 12.13 -1.22 -9.46
CA ASP A 394 10.84 -1.91 -9.35
C ASP A 394 10.41 -2.12 -7.88
N LEU A 395 11.34 -2.40 -6.96
CA LEU A 395 11.05 -2.48 -5.52
C LEU A 395 10.40 -1.18 -5.01
N PHE A 396 11.06 -0.04 -5.23
CA PHE A 396 10.54 1.26 -4.79
C PHE A 396 9.33 1.75 -5.59
N ALA A 397 9.18 1.34 -6.85
CA ALA A 397 7.96 1.57 -7.64
C ALA A 397 6.76 0.74 -7.14
N GLY A 398 7.00 -0.30 -6.34
CA GLY A 398 5.96 -1.03 -5.62
C GLY A 398 5.63 -0.36 -4.30
N LEU A 399 6.66 0.01 -3.53
CA LEU A 399 6.49 0.77 -2.30
C LEU A 399 5.82 2.13 -2.53
N SER A 400 6.04 2.81 -3.66
CA SER A 400 5.41 4.11 -3.95
C SER A 400 3.91 4.00 -4.23
N GLN A 401 3.46 2.86 -4.76
CA GLN A 401 2.02 2.56 -4.86
C GLN A 401 1.42 2.27 -3.49
N LEU A 402 2.16 1.61 -2.59
CA LEU A 402 1.71 1.28 -1.23
C LEU A 402 1.77 2.49 -0.26
N ARG A 403 2.73 3.41 -0.47
CA ARG A 403 3.02 4.62 0.33
C ARG A 403 3.19 5.85 -0.59
N PRO A 404 2.13 6.35 -1.26
CA PRO A 404 2.25 7.40 -2.28
C PRO A 404 2.64 8.79 -1.76
N ALA A 405 2.58 9.03 -0.44
CA ALA A 405 2.98 10.28 0.20
C ALA A 405 4.31 10.18 0.97
N ASP A 406 5.17 9.23 0.62
CA ASP A 406 6.43 8.96 1.31
C ASP A 406 7.65 9.49 0.54
N ALA A 407 8.31 10.50 1.11
CA ALA A 407 9.46 11.14 0.48
C ALA A 407 10.66 10.20 0.30
N ALA A 408 10.92 9.30 1.27
CA ALA A 408 12.06 8.39 1.23
C ALA A 408 11.86 7.31 0.15
N VAL A 409 10.64 6.80 0.00
CA VAL A 409 10.29 5.86 -1.07
C VAL A 409 10.47 6.51 -2.45
N TRP A 410 9.94 7.73 -2.67
CA TRP A 410 10.11 8.44 -3.94
C TRP A 410 11.57 8.83 -4.24
N ASN A 411 12.36 9.19 -3.21
CA ASN A 411 13.78 9.49 -3.36
C ASN A 411 14.57 8.24 -3.79
N ASN A 412 14.35 7.11 -3.11
CA ASN A 412 14.99 5.83 -3.44
C ASN A 412 14.57 5.29 -4.82
N LEU A 413 13.31 5.47 -5.23
CA LEU A 413 12.87 5.17 -6.59
C LEU A 413 13.64 5.99 -7.63
N GLY A 414 13.70 7.30 -7.44
CA GLY A 414 14.45 8.19 -8.33
C GLY A 414 15.93 7.84 -8.40
N PHE A 415 16.56 7.59 -7.26
CA PHE A 415 17.94 7.13 -7.16
C PHE A 415 18.23 5.85 -7.98
N CYS A 416 17.31 4.88 -7.96
CA CYS A 416 17.45 3.65 -8.76
C CYS A 416 17.19 3.87 -10.25
N GLN A 417 16.36 4.84 -10.62
CA GLN A 417 16.04 5.18 -12.01
C GLN A 417 17.19 5.92 -12.73
N LEU A 418 18.07 6.63 -12.00
CA LEU A 418 19.22 7.37 -12.58
C LEU A 418 20.06 6.52 -13.56
N ALA A 419 20.21 5.23 -13.28
CA ALA A 419 21.01 4.29 -14.08
C ALA A 419 20.40 3.87 -15.44
N PHE A 420 19.16 4.25 -15.75
CA PHE A 420 18.52 3.85 -17.02
C PHE A 420 17.43 4.80 -17.55
N ASP A 421 16.89 5.70 -16.74
CA ASP A 421 15.95 6.75 -17.13
C ASP A 421 16.07 7.96 -16.19
N PRO A 422 17.00 8.89 -16.46
CA PRO A 422 17.17 10.11 -15.68
C PRO A 422 15.94 11.04 -15.71
N SER A 423 15.07 10.92 -16.71
CA SER A 423 13.84 11.72 -16.83
C SER A 423 12.78 11.23 -15.83
N ALA A 424 12.54 9.92 -15.80
CA ALA A 424 11.72 9.29 -14.76
C ALA A 424 12.31 9.50 -13.36
N ALA A 425 13.64 9.44 -13.22
CA ALA A 425 14.32 9.73 -11.96
C ALA A 425 14.00 11.14 -11.46
N LEU A 426 14.12 12.17 -12.31
CA LEU A 426 13.80 13.55 -11.95
C LEU A 426 12.33 13.74 -11.59
N ALA A 427 11.41 13.03 -12.24
CA ALA A 427 9.99 13.04 -11.89
C ALA A 427 9.72 12.42 -10.51
N SER A 428 10.30 11.25 -10.21
CA SER A 428 10.21 10.60 -8.89
C SER A 428 10.83 11.46 -7.79
N LEU A 429 12.00 12.05 -8.02
CA LEU A 429 12.65 12.97 -7.09
C LEU A 429 11.83 14.25 -6.89
N SER A 430 11.08 14.69 -7.90
CA SER A 430 10.15 15.82 -7.78
C SER A 430 8.94 15.47 -6.90
N LYS A 431 8.40 14.25 -6.98
CA LYS A 431 7.40 13.76 -6.02
C LYS A 431 7.97 13.64 -4.61
N ALA A 432 9.21 13.16 -4.45
CA ALA A 432 9.89 13.13 -3.14
C ALA A 432 9.94 14.53 -2.49
N ALA A 433 10.24 15.57 -3.28
CA ALA A 433 10.31 16.95 -2.81
C ALA A 433 8.96 17.52 -2.35
N MET A 434 7.83 16.98 -2.85
CA MET A 434 6.50 17.39 -2.38
C MET A 434 6.22 16.93 -0.94
N PHE A 435 6.88 15.87 -0.45
CA PHE A 435 6.59 15.24 0.84
C PHE A 435 7.72 15.33 1.88
N SER A 436 8.85 15.99 1.56
CA SER A 436 9.96 16.22 2.50
C SER A 436 9.84 17.58 3.20
N ILE A 437 10.22 17.71 4.48
CA ILE A 437 10.45 19.04 5.06
C ILE A 437 11.64 19.67 4.34
N GLY A 438 11.38 20.73 3.57
CA GLY A 438 12.41 21.53 2.93
C GLY A 438 13.43 20.72 2.12
N ASN A 439 14.70 20.94 2.43
CA ASN A 439 15.84 20.47 1.65
C ASN A 439 16.56 19.33 2.37
N ASP A 440 16.22 18.08 2.05
CA ASP A 440 17.10 16.94 2.30
C ASP A 440 18.30 17.00 1.34
N GLN A 441 19.52 17.02 1.90
CA GLN A 441 20.75 17.06 1.11
C GLN A 441 20.91 15.83 0.19
N ILE A 442 20.43 14.64 0.57
CA ILE A 442 20.50 13.42 -0.26
C ILE A 442 19.56 13.53 -1.48
N ARG A 443 18.28 13.88 -1.26
CA ARG A 443 17.31 14.13 -2.33
C ARG A 443 17.79 15.20 -3.30
N LEU A 444 18.37 16.30 -2.81
CA LEU A 444 18.91 17.35 -3.68
C LEU A 444 20.14 16.89 -4.45
N ALA A 445 21.07 16.18 -3.82
CA ALA A 445 22.24 15.59 -4.48
C ALA A 445 21.83 14.63 -5.63
N ASN A 446 20.79 13.82 -5.42
CA ASN A 446 20.19 12.98 -6.47
C ASN A 446 19.56 13.80 -7.61
N GLN A 447 18.91 14.93 -7.30
CA GLN A 447 18.32 15.83 -8.32
C GLN A 447 19.39 16.57 -9.14
N VAL A 448 20.49 17.01 -8.52
CA VAL A 448 21.63 17.61 -9.24
C VAL A 448 22.20 16.61 -10.25
N PHE A 449 22.39 15.36 -9.83
CA PHE A 449 22.87 14.29 -10.72
C PHE A 449 21.88 14.00 -11.86
N ALA A 450 20.57 13.91 -11.58
CA ALA A 450 19.54 13.75 -12.60
C ALA A 450 19.55 14.86 -13.66
N LEU A 451 19.70 16.12 -13.21
CA LEU A 451 19.76 17.29 -14.10
C LEU A 451 21.01 17.26 -14.99
N HIS A 452 22.17 16.87 -14.45
CA HIS A 452 23.41 16.74 -15.22
C HIS A 452 23.32 15.64 -16.29
N LEU A 453 22.80 14.45 -15.95
CA LEU A 453 22.57 13.37 -16.94
C LEU A 453 21.62 13.81 -18.07
N LEU A 454 20.67 14.70 -17.77
CA LEU A 454 19.76 15.33 -18.74
C LEU A 454 20.36 16.56 -19.45
N ARG A 455 21.66 16.85 -19.28
CA ARG A 455 22.37 18.03 -19.82
C ARG A 455 21.78 19.38 -19.42
N ARG A 456 21.08 19.45 -18.28
CA ARG A 456 20.55 20.67 -17.67
C ARG A 456 21.59 21.27 -16.71
N ASP A 457 22.79 21.50 -17.23
CA ASP A 457 23.98 21.92 -16.48
C ASP A 457 23.91 23.38 -15.96
N SER A 458 22.88 24.15 -16.33
CA SER A 458 22.48 25.38 -15.64
C SER A 458 21.81 25.05 -14.31
N ASP A 459 20.71 24.30 -14.41
CA ASP A 459 19.77 24.00 -13.33
C ASP A 459 20.45 23.15 -12.25
N ALA A 460 21.31 22.21 -12.67
CA ALA A 460 22.13 21.40 -11.77
C ALA A 460 23.05 22.26 -10.88
N LEU A 461 23.70 23.29 -11.45
CA LEU A 461 24.62 24.19 -10.72
C LEU A 461 23.89 25.24 -9.86
N GLU A 462 22.62 25.55 -10.14
CA GLU A 462 21.79 26.33 -9.22
C GLU A 462 21.31 25.47 -8.05
N LEU A 463 20.87 24.24 -8.33
CA LEU A 463 20.39 23.32 -7.31
C LEU A 463 21.51 22.79 -6.39
N ALA A 464 22.74 22.63 -6.90
CA ALA A 464 23.91 22.26 -6.09
C ALA A 464 24.19 23.27 -4.97
N LYS A 465 24.03 24.58 -5.24
CA LYS A 465 24.20 25.64 -4.24
C LYS A 465 23.11 25.60 -3.17
N ALA A 466 21.89 25.25 -3.54
CA ALA A 466 20.82 25.00 -2.57
C ALA A 466 21.08 23.71 -1.74
N ALA A 467 21.71 22.70 -2.34
CA ALA A 467 22.08 21.46 -1.68
C ALA A 467 23.24 21.63 -0.67
N LEU A 468 24.22 22.50 -0.94
CA LEU A 468 25.30 22.81 0.01
C LEU A 468 24.83 23.59 1.24
N GLY A 469 23.67 24.25 1.18
CA GLY A 469 23.01 24.90 2.32
C GLY A 469 21.93 24.04 3.00
N ALA A 470 21.81 22.76 2.63
CA ALA A 470 20.77 21.86 3.11
C ALA A 470 21.20 21.10 4.38
N PRO A 471 20.28 20.85 5.35
CA PRO A 471 20.53 19.88 6.42
C PRO A 471 20.65 18.44 5.88
N THR A 472 21.35 17.60 6.65
CA THR A 472 21.34 16.14 6.50
C THR A 472 21.20 15.49 7.87
N ASP A 473 20.36 14.45 7.96
CA ASP A 473 20.20 13.61 9.15
C ASP A 473 21.10 12.36 9.10
N SER A 474 21.91 12.21 8.05
CA SER A 474 22.87 11.09 7.90
C SER A 474 24.25 11.58 7.48
N ASP A 475 25.27 11.11 8.20
CA ASP A 475 26.69 11.26 7.85
C ASP A 475 27.11 10.35 6.68
N ALA A 476 26.28 9.37 6.28
CA ALA A 476 26.63 8.37 5.27
C ALA A 476 25.49 8.09 4.27
N ALA A 477 25.84 7.97 2.99
CA ALA A 477 24.92 7.64 1.90
C ALA A 477 25.61 6.77 0.83
N THR A 478 24.82 6.06 0.01
CA THR A 478 25.31 5.49 -1.26
C THR A 478 24.84 6.38 -2.39
N MET A 479 25.77 6.94 -3.16
CA MET A 479 25.51 7.92 -4.23
C MET A 479 26.04 7.40 -5.58
N TRP A 480 25.63 8.05 -6.68
CA TRP A 480 26.20 7.80 -8.01
C TRP A 480 27.37 8.74 -8.28
N SER A 481 28.56 8.21 -8.54
CA SER A 481 29.67 9.00 -9.06
C SER A 481 29.58 9.10 -10.59
N PRO A 482 29.77 10.29 -11.20
CA PRO A 482 29.77 10.42 -12.66
C PRO A 482 30.94 9.65 -13.27
N GLY A 483 30.65 8.90 -14.33
CA GLY A 483 31.66 8.23 -15.13
C GLY A 483 32.65 9.23 -15.75
N HIS A 484 33.92 8.87 -15.81
CA HIS A 484 34.88 9.54 -16.69
C HIS A 484 34.78 8.90 -18.10
N SER A 485 35.37 9.52 -19.13
CA SER A 485 35.11 9.26 -20.57
C SER A 485 34.98 7.81 -21.04
N ASP A 486 35.63 6.86 -20.36
CA ASP A 486 35.72 5.44 -20.74
C ASP A 486 35.11 4.48 -19.68
N MET A 487 34.41 5.01 -18.68
CA MET A 487 33.83 4.26 -17.55
C MET A 487 32.35 4.65 -17.32
N PRO A 488 31.45 3.69 -17.03
CA PRO A 488 30.07 4.00 -16.64
C PRO A 488 29.99 4.62 -15.24
N GLU A 489 28.81 5.14 -14.88
CA GLU A 489 28.50 5.62 -13.54
C GLU A 489 28.68 4.53 -12.48
N VAL A 490 29.26 4.87 -11.33
CA VAL A 490 29.61 3.89 -10.29
C VAL A 490 28.98 4.26 -8.95
N LEU A 491 28.40 3.28 -8.26
CA LEU A 491 27.93 3.44 -6.90
C LEU A 491 29.11 3.63 -5.91
N VAL A 492 29.14 4.77 -5.25
CA VAL A 492 30.13 5.13 -4.24
C VAL A 492 29.50 5.25 -2.85
N SER A 493 30.26 4.92 -1.81
CA SER A 493 29.89 5.20 -0.43
C SER A 493 30.42 6.58 -0.06
N VAL A 494 29.53 7.51 0.27
CA VAL A 494 29.85 8.90 0.61
C VAL A 494 29.73 9.09 2.12
N THR A 495 30.72 9.73 2.73
CA THR A 495 30.74 10.09 4.17
C THR A 495 30.84 11.60 4.41
N ASP A 496 30.77 12.40 3.34
CA ASP A 496 30.58 13.85 3.36
C ASP A 496 29.78 14.21 2.09
N LEU A 497 28.47 14.38 2.25
CA LEU A 497 27.57 14.76 1.16
C LEU A 497 27.91 16.14 0.59
N SER A 498 28.43 17.05 1.42
CA SER A 498 28.84 18.39 1.00
C SER A 498 30.15 18.37 0.20
N ALA A 499 31.05 17.42 0.45
CA ALA A 499 32.18 17.12 -0.47
C ALA A 499 31.67 16.56 -1.79
N TYR A 500 30.86 15.49 -1.76
CA TYR A 500 30.29 14.89 -2.97
C TYR A 500 29.54 15.90 -3.86
N ILE A 501 28.77 16.84 -3.30
CA ILE A 501 28.09 17.88 -4.07
C ILE A 501 29.09 18.86 -4.71
N ARG A 502 30.21 19.20 -4.04
CA ARG A 502 31.27 20.04 -4.61
C ARG A 502 32.03 19.33 -5.72
N ASP A 503 32.36 18.05 -5.53
CA ASP A 503 33.02 17.23 -6.56
C ASP A 503 32.13 17.11 -7.81
N LEU A 504 30.82 16.98 -7.62
CA LEU A 504 29.83 16.98 -8.69
C LEU A 504 29.67 18.37 -9.34
N GLU A 505 29.68 19.47 -8.56
CA GLU A 505 29.67 20.84 -9.09
C GLU A 505 30.89 21.10 -9.98
N GLU A 506 32.08 20.72 -9.53
CA GLU A 506 33.32 20.81 -10.32
C GLU A 506 33.27 19.92 -11.57
N HIS A 507 32.80 18.67 -11.47
CA HIS A 507 32.66 17.79 -12.63
C HIS A 507 31.75 18.41 -13.70
N ILE A 508 30.59 18.96 -13.31
CA ILE A 508 29.65 19.64 -14.22
C ILE A 508 30.31 20.87 -14.87
N ILE A 509 31.08 21.66 -14.11
CA ILE A 509 31.79 22.82 -14.65
C ILE A 509 32.85 22.40 -15.68
N GLN A 510 33.61 21.32 -15.42
CA GLN A 510 34.66 20.82 -16.30
C GLN A 510 34.12 20.12 -17.57
N HIS A 511 33.00 19.39 -17.46
CA HIS A 511 32.47 18.51 -18.52
C HIS A 511 31.19 19.02 -19.20
N ARG A 512 30.88 20.31 -19.02
CA ARG A 512 29.75 21.01 -19.62
C ARG A 512 29.70 20.83 -21.14
N CYS A 513 28.61 20.24 -21.64
CA CYS A 513 28.32 20.29 -23.07
C CYS A 513 27.77 21.67 -23.44
N ALA A 514 28.27 22.23 -24.55
CA ALA A 514 27.85 23.53 -25.09
C ALA A 514 26.65 23.41 -26.05
#